data_AF-A0A1T5J4B3-F1
#
_entry.id   AF-A0A1T5J4B3-F1
#
_cell.length_a   1.000
_cell.length_b   1.000
_cell.length_c   1.000
_cell.angle_alpha   90.00
_cell.angle_beta   90.00
_cell.angle_gamma   90.00
#
_symmetry.space_group_name_H-M   'P 1'
#
loop_
_entity.id
_entity.type
_entity.pdbx_description
1 polymer ?
#
loop_
_entity_poly.entity_id
_entity_poly.type
_entity_poly.pdbx_seq_one_letter_code
_entity_poly.pdbx_strand_id
1 'polypeptide(L)'
;MAYYKHFIFAILSTVGFSVLFNVPKKSIFYAGLTGGIGWTLYIYAKDLTMSSTFSVFLASTFVGILGEVFARIDKKPVTTFVIPGIVPLVPGYTIYLSMINLINQEFYRAVEFGTEAVFTSGAISVGIIFVTSGARIIKEKRKK
;
A
#
# COMPACT_ATOMS: atom_id res chain seq x y z
N MET A 1 -15.86 14.10 -1.87
CA MET A 1 -14.98 13.99 -0.68
C MET A 1 -13.81 14.96 -0.81
N ALA A 2 -13.23 15.45 0.29
CA ALA A 2 -12.05 16.32 0.25
C ALA A 2 -10.76 15.49 0.04
N TYR A 3 -10.53 15.00 -1.19
CA TYR A 3 -9.39 14.12 -1.52
C TYR A 3 -8.02 14.70 -1.15
N TYR A 4 -7.88 16.04 -1.18
CA TYR A 4 -6.64 16.71 -0.78
C TYR A 4 -6.26 16.43 0.68
N LYS A 5 -7.23 16.26 1.60
CA LYS A 5 -6.95 15.94 3.00
C LYS A 5 -6.34 14.54 3.13
N HIS A 6 -6.94 13.57 2.45
CA HIS A 6 -6.45 12.19 2.41
C HIS A 6 -5.03 12.12 1.87
N PHE A 7 -4.75 12.87 0.81
CA PHE A 7 -3.42 12.95 0.22
C PHE A 7 -2.38 13.51 1.21
N ILE A 8 -2.68 14.64 1.87
CA ILE A 8 -1.76 15.27 2.84
C ILE A 8 -1.47 14.37 4.03
N PHE A 9 -2.51 13.79 4.66
CA PHE A 9 -2.32 12.91 5.81
C PHE A 9 -1.59 11.61 5.44
N ALA A 10 -1.87 11.05 4.26
CA ALA A 10 -1.16 9.87 3.77
C ALA A 10 0.32 10.15 3.51
N ILE A 11 0.66 11.30 2.90
CA ILE A 11 2.07 11.72 2.75
C ILE A 11 2.73 11.85 4.13
N LEU A 12 2.10 12.54 5.07
CA LEU A 12 2.67 12.72 6.41
C LEU A 12 2.93 11.38 7.11
N SER A 13 1.96 10.47 7.06
CA SER A 13 2.10 9.10 7.58
C SER A 13 3.28 8.39 6.91
N THR A 14 3.31 8.35 5.59
CA THR A 14 4.36 7.65 4.83
C THR A 14 5.74 8.26 5.02
N VAL A 15 5.86 9.58 5.14
CA VAL A 15 7.13 10.25 5.47
C VAL A 15 7.60 9.83 6.87
N GLY A 16 6.70 9.80 7.86
CA GLY A 16 7.01 9.29 9.20
C GLY A 16 7.53 7.85 9.18
N PHE A 17 6.84 6.96 8.46
CA PHE A 17 7.29 5.58 8.28
C PHE A 17 8.58 5.45 7.46
N SER A 18 8.80 6.34 6.49
CA SER A 18 10.05 6.37 5.72
C SER A 18 11.25 6.70 6.62
N VAL A 19 11.08 7.63 7.56
CA VAL A 19 12.09 7.93 8.57
C VAL A 19 12.29 6.72 9.51
N LEU A 20 11.20 6.10 9.97
CA LEU A 20 11.24 4.91 10.82
C LEU A 20 12.01 3.74 10.16
N PHE A 21 11.81 3.55 8.85
CA PHE A 21 12.49 2.51 8.07
C PHE A 21 13.87 2.92 7.53
N ASN A 22 14.44 4.04 8.02
CA ASN A 22 15.75 4.54 7.61
C ASN A 22 15.91 4.72 6.09
N VAL A 23 14.85 5.19 5.41
CA VAL A 23 14.89 5.51 3.98
C VAL A 23 15.87 6.67 3.74
N PRO A 24 16.74 6.62 2.71
CA PRO A 24 17.67 7.71 2.41
C PRO A 24 16.94 9.04 2.23
N LYS A 25 17.47 10.14 2.80
CA LYS A 25 16.79 11.45 2.84
C LYS A 25 16.27 11.94 1.49
N LYS A 26 17.00 11.71 0.40
CA LYS A 26 16.60 12.08 -0.96
C LYS A 26 15.39 11.26 -1.47
N SER A 27 15.27 10.02 -1.01
CA SER A 27 14.22 9.06 -1.40
C SER A 27 12.92 9.26 -0.61
N ILE A 28 12.97 9.91 0.57
CA ILE A 28 11.80 10.14 1.44
C ILE A 28 10.70 10.91 0.71
N PHE A 29 11.05 11.89 -0.12
CA PHE A 29 10.05 12.65 -0.89
C PHE A 29 9.27 11.75 -1.85
N TYR A 30 9.98 10.92 -2.62
CA TYR A 30 9.36 9.97 -3.55
C TYR A 30 8.56 8.89 -2.82
N ALA A 31 9.04 8.41 -1.67
CA ALA A 31 8.30 7.50 -0.81
C ALA A 31 7.03 8.14 -0.25
N GLY A 32 7.09 9.41 0.17
CA GLY A 32 5.91 10.16 0.59
C GLY A 32 4.86 10.21 -0.52
N LEU A 33 5.28 10.52 -1.75
CA LEU A 33 4.38 10.55 -2.91
C LEU A 33 3.77 9.17 -3.22
N THR A 34 4.51 8.06 -3.09
CA THR A 34 3.93 6.72 -3.33
C THR A 34 2.77 6.44 -2.37
N GLY A 35 2.94 6.74 -1.07
CA GLY A 35 1.88 6.53 -0.08
C GLY A 35 0.72 7.52 -0.22
N GLY A 36 1.02 8.79 -0.49
CA GLY A 36 0.02 9.82 -0.76
C GLY A 36 -0.91 9.46 -1.92
N ILE A 37 -0.31 9.10 -3.05
CA ILE A 37 -1.06 8.69 -4.25
C ILE A 37 -1.77 7.36 -4.01
N GLY A 38 -1.10 6.38 -3.41
CA GLY A 38 -1.68 5.06 -3.12
C GLY A 38 -2.95 5.14 -2.28
N TRP A 39 -2.91 5.87 -1.17
CA TRP A 39 -4.08 6.05 -0.31
C TRP A 39 -5.20 6.84 -1.00
N THR A 40 -4.85 7.92 -1.71
CA THR A 40 -5.85 8.73 -2.42
C THR A 40 -6.55 7.91 -3.49
N LEU A 41 -5.80 7.07 -4.21
CA LEU A 41 -6.35 6.17 -5.21
C LEU A 41 -7.23 5.08 -4.58
N TYR A 42 -6.86 4.56 -3.39
CA TYR A 42 -7.72 3.66 -2.65
C TYR A 42 -9.09 4.29 -2.33
N ILE A 43 -9.10 5.52 -1.80
CA ILE A 43 -10.36 6.22 -1.48
C ILE A 43 -11.17 6.47 -2.75
N TYR A 44 -10.52 6.91 -3.83
CA TYR A 44 -11.20 7.12 -5.11
C TYR A 44 -11.77 5.82 -5.70
N ALA A 45 -11.01 4.73 -5.68
CA ALA A 45 -11.47 3.43 -6.17
C ALA A 45 -12.60 2.86 -5.31
N LYS A 46 -12.57 3.11 -4.00
CA LYS A 46 -13.62 2.71 -3.06
C LYS A 46 -14.94 3.41 -3.35
N ASP A 47 -14.88 4.71 -3.65
CA ASP A 47 -16.06 5.50 -4.02
C ASP A 47 -16.69 4.98 -5.34
N LEU A 48 -15.90 4.44 -6.26
CA LEU A 48 -16.38 3.92 -7.56
C LEU A 48 -16.89 2.49 -7.51
N THR A 49 -16.18 1.60 -6.83
CA THR A 49 -16.39 0.14 -6.94
C THR A 49 -17.22 -0.44 -5.79
N MET A 50 -17.42 0.32 -4.71
CA MET A 50 -18.06 -0.09 -3.46
C MET A 50 -17.38 -1.29 -2.75
N SER A 51 -16.30 -1.84 -3.30
CA SER A 51 -15.57 -2.99 -2.76
C SER A 51 -14.21 -2.56 -2.19
N SER A 52 -14.02 -2.75 -0.88
CA SER A 52 -12.77 -2.41 -0.20
C SER A 52 -11.59 -3.23 -0.74
N THR A 53 -11.77 -4.54 -0.90
CA THR A 53 -10.71 -5.48 -1.34
C THR A 53 -10.21 -5.15 -2.74
N PHE A 54 -11.13 -4.91 -3.69
CA PHE A 54 -10.76 -4.59 -5.06
C PHE A 54 -10.10 -3.21 -5.16
N SER A 55 -10.56 -2.25 -4.35
CA SER A 55 -9.95 -0.91 -4.28
C SER A 55 -8.52 -0.96 -3.75
N VAL A 56 -8.26 -1.78 -2.73
CA VAL A 56 -6.92 -1.99 -2.19
C VAL A 56 -6.01 -2.66 -3.22
N PHE A 57 -6.51 -3.63 -4.00
CA PHE A 57 -5.77 -4.25 -5.10
C PHE A 57 -5.33 -3.24 -6.17
N LEU A 58 -6.23 -2.36 -6.60
CA LEU A 58 -5.90 -1.31 -7.56
C LEU A 58 -4.87 -0.33 -6.99
N ALA A 59 -5.07 0.10 -5.74
CA ALA A 59 -4.16 1.00 -5.06
C ALA A 59 -2.76 0.40 -4.89
N SER A 60 -2.66 -0.86 -4.43
CA SER A 60 -1.38 -1.55 -4.23
C SER A 60 -0.63 -1.78 -5.55
N THR A 61 -1.37 -2.09 -6.63
CA THR A 61 -0.82 -2.17 -7.99
C THR A 61 -0.21 -0.83 -8.40
N PHE A 62 -0.91 0.29 -8.19
CA PHE A 62 -0.36 1.61 -8.46
C PHE A 62 0.85 1.96 -7.61
N VAL A 63 0.85 1.61 -6.31
CA VAL A 63 2.03 1.79 -5.45
C VAL A 63 3.22 0.98 -5.98
N GLY A 64 3.01 -0.25 -6.45
CA GLY A 64 4.03 -1.04 -7.13
C GLY A 64 4.58 -0.35 -8.38
N ILE A 65 3.71 0.21 -9.22
CA ILE A 65 4.11 0.94 -10.45
C ILE A 65 4.95 2.16 -10.09
N LEU A 66 4.48 2.97 -9.14
CA LEU A 66 5.21 4.15 -8.69
C LEU A 66 6.56 3.79 -8.07
N GLY A 67 6.61 2.71 -7.28
CA GLY A 67 7.85 2.21 -6.71
C GLY A 67 8.86 1.82 -7.79
N GLU A 68 8.43 1.13 -8.84
CA GLU A 68 9.26 0.79 -10.00
C GLU A 68 9.73 2.04 -10.78
N VAL A 69 8.87 3.04 -10.94
CA VAL A 69 9.21 4.30 -11.60
C VAL A 69 10.25 5.08 -10.78
N PHE A 70 10.01 5.29 -9.49
CA PHE A 70 10.92 6.05 -8.62
C PHE A 70 12.24 5.32 -8.37
N ALA A 71 12.24 3.98 -8.35
CA ALA A 71 13.47 3.20 -8.32
C ALA A 71 14.39 3.47 -9.50
N ARG A 72 13.83 3.69 -10.70
CA ARG A 72 14.60 4.05 -11.90
C ARG A 72 15.10 5.49 -11.85
N ILE A 73 14.29 6.42 -11.33
CA ILE A 73 14.64 7.84 -11.23
C ILE A 73 15.73 8.05 -10.18
N ASP A 74 15.55 7.53 -8.97
CA ASP A 74 16.44 7.76 -7.83
C ASP A 74 17.56 6.69 -7.71
N LYS A 75 17.54 5.68 -8.58
CA LYS A 75 18.53 4.57 -8.63
C LYS A 75 18.67 3.84 -7.29
N LYS A 76 17.55 3.64 -6.60
CA LYS A 76 17.44 2.89 -5.34
C LYS A 76 16.59 1.64 -5.51
N PRO A 77 16.73 0.63 -4.63
CA PRO A 77 15.87 -0.55 -4.65
C PRO A 77 14.39 -0.15 -4.57
N VAL A 78 13.52 -0.87 -5.30
CA VAL A 78 12.06 -0.63 -5.36
C VAL A 78 11.42 -0.66 -3.96
N THR A 79 11.93 -1.53 -3.09
CA THR A 79 11.50 -1.67 -1.69
C THR A 79 11.60 -0.37 -0.90
N THR A 80 12.54 0.53 -1.24
CA THR A 80 12.72 1.85 -0.62
C THR A 80 11.46 2.72 -0.72
N PHE A 81 10.66 2.55 -1.79
CA PHE A 81 9.46 3.34 -2.06
C PHE A 81 8.18 2.56 -1.78
N VAL A 82 8.19 1.25 -2.04
CA VAL A 82 7.00 0.40 -1.86
C VAL A 82 6.73 0.16 -0.39
N ILE A 83 7.72 -0.23 0.42
CA ILE A 83 7.51 -0.58 1.85
C ILE A 83 6.85 0.57 2.63
N PRO A 84 7.40 1.80 2.67
CA PRO A 84 6.74 2.91 3.34
C PRO A 84 5.44 3.34 2.64
N GLY A 85 5.38 3.24 1.30
CA GLY A 85 4.23 3.65 0.50
C GLY A 85 2.98 2.80 0.69
N ILE A 86 3.13 1.51 1.01
CA ILE A 86 1.98 0.61 1.24
C ILE A 86 1.42 0.73 2.66
N VAL A 87 2.14 1.32 3.61
CA VAL A 87 1.74 1.37 5.04
C VAL A 87 0.33 1.91 5.25
N PRO A 88 -0.11 3.02 4.60
CA PRO A 88 -1.46 3.51 4.76
C PRO A 88 -2.54 2.50 4.32
N LEU A 89 -2.22 1.61 3.38
CA LEU A 89 -3.15 0.61 2.84
C LEU A 89 -3.24 -0.66 3.71
N VAL A 90 -2.27 -0.90 4.59
CA VAL A 90 -2.23 -2.11 5.42
C VAL A 90 -3.40 -2.12 6.39
N PRO A 91 -4.16 -3.23 6.51
CA PRO A 91 -5.37 -3.32 7.35
C PRO A 91 -5.05 -3.48 8.85
N GLY A 92 -4.13 -2.67 9.40
CA GLY A 92 -3.68 -2.78 10.78
C GLY A 92 -4.80 -2.57 11.81
N TYR A 93 -5.70 -1.62 11.55
CA TYR A 93 -6.87 -1.39 12.39
C TYR A 93 -7.85 -2.56 12.38
N THR A 94 -8.08 -3.16 11.20
CA THR A 94 -8.95 -4.34 11.05
C THR A 94 -8.37 -5.55 11.79
N ILE A 95 -7.05 -5.74 11.75
CA ILE A 95 -6.36 -6.78 12.53
C ILE A 95 -6.54 -6.53 14.04
N TYR A 96 -6.37 -5.28 14.50
CA TYR A 96 -6.61 -4.92 15.89
C TYR A 96 -8.05 -5.21 16.32
N LEU A 97 -9.03 -4.89 15.47
CA LEU A 97 -10.44 -5.20 15.72
C LEU A 97 -10.70 -6.71 15.81
N SER A 98 -10.07 -7.51 14.96
CA SER A 98 -10.17 -8.97 15.08
C SER A 98 -9.67 -9.47 16.44
N MET A 99 -8.51 -8.97 16.89
CA MET A 99 -7.91 -9.36 18.17
C MET A 99 -8.73 -8.92 19.38
N ILE A 100 -9.23 -7.68 19.41
CA ILE A 100 -10.04 -7.22 20.56
C ILE A 100 -11.37 -7.98 20.65
N ASN A 101 -12.01 -8.32 19.52
CA ASN A 101 -13.22 -9.15 19.52
C ASN A 101 -12.92 -10.59 19.96
N LEU A 102 -11.76 -11.14 19.58
CA LEU A 102 -11.34 -12.46 20.03
C LEU A 102 -11.15 -12.51 21.55
N ILE A 103 -10.50 -11.50 22.13
CA ILE A 103 -10.30 -11.38 23.59
C ILE A 103 -11.65 -11.26 24.31
N ASN A 104 -12.61 -10.53 23.72
CA ASN A 104 -13.95 -10.34 24.27
C ASN A 104 -14.89 -11.55 24.01
N GLN A 105 -14.37 -12.66 23.48
CA GLN A 105 -15.15 -13.87 23.13
C GLN A 105 -16.26 -13.63 22.08
N GLU A 106 -16.18 -12.52 21.33
CA GLU A 106 -17.05 -12.18 20.20
C GLU A 106 -16.52 -12.86 18.93
N PHE A 107 -16.53 -14.20 18.90
CA PHE A 107 -15.87 -15.00 17.87
C PHE A 107 -16.35 -14.72 16.44
N TYR A 108 -17.65 -14.44 16.26
CA TYR A 108 -18.20 -14.14 14.94
C TYR A 108 -17.54 -12.89 14.34
N ARG A 109 -17.48 -11.80 15.11
CA ARG A 109 -16.83 -10.54 14.68
C ARG A 109 -15.32 -10.70 14.55
N ALA A 110 -14.70 -11.49 15.42
CA ALA A 110 -13.27 -11.77 15.35
C ALA A 110 -12.90 -12.41 14.00
N VAL A 111 -13.69 -13.41 13.56
CA VAL A 111 -13.51 -14.08 12.26
C VAL A 111 -13.86 -13.16 11.09
N GLU A 112 -14.92 -12.35 11.22
CA GLU A 112 -15.31 -11.37 10.19
C GLU A 112 -14.16 -10.40 9.87
N PHE A 113 -13.66 -9.67 10.87
CA PHE A 113 -12.53 -8.76 10.69
C PHE A 113 -11.23 -9.47 10.33
N GLY A 114 -10.99 -10.67 10.90
CA GLY A 114 -9.81 -11.46 10.56
C GLY A 114 -9.79 -11.87 9.09
N THR A 115 -10.93 -12.27 8.57
CA THR A 115 -11.11 -12.65 7.16
C THR A 115 -10.94 -11.44 6.25
N GLU A 116 -11.54 -10.29 6.60
CA GLU A 116 -11.34 -9.03 5.87
C GLU A 116 -9.85 -8.63 5.82
N ALA A 117 -9.14 -8.73 6.94
CA ALA A 117 -7.71 -8.44 7.01
C ALA A 117 -6.86 -9.37 6.12
N VAL A 118 -7.19 -10.67 6.09
CA VAL A 118 -6.51 -11.65 5.22
C VAL A 118 -6.75 -11.33 3.74
N PHE A 119 -7.99 -11.07 3.33
CA PHE A 119 -8.29 -10.77 1.93
C PHE A 119 -7.68 -9.44 1.46
N THR A 120 -7.73 -8.40 2.31
CA THR A 120 -7.11 -7.11 2.00
C THR A 120 -5.58 -7.22 1.91
N SER A 121 -4.93 -7.91 2.86
CA SER A 121 -3.48 -8.16 2.81
C SER A 121 -3.08 -9.02 1.60
N GLY A 122 -3.90 -10.01 1.25
CA GLY A 122 -3.75 -10.82 0.05
C GLY A 122 -3.83 -9.98 -1.22
N ALA A 123 -4.82 -9.10 -1.31
CA ALA A 123 -4.97 -8.15 -2.42
C ALA A 123 -3.77 -7.20 -2.57
N ILE A 124 -3.21 -6.70 -1.46
CA ILE A 124 -1.97 -5.91 -1.46
C ILE A 124 -0.83 -6.72 -2.07
N SER A 125 -0.63 -7.95 -1.56
CA SER A 125 0.45 -8.84 -1.98
C SER A 125 0.38 -9.16 -3.47
N VAL A 126 -0.80 -9.54 -3.97
CA VAL A 126 -1.01 -9.86 -5.39
C VAL A 126 -0.77 -8.64 -6.27
N GLY A 127 -1.28 -7.45 -5.91
CA GLY A 127 -1.08 -6.24 -6.70
C GLY A 127 0.39 -5.84 -6.84
N ILE A 128 1.18 -5.92 -5.77
CA ILE A 128 2.62 -5.61 -5.81
C ILE A 128 3.41 -6.68 -6.59
N ILE A 129 3.10 -7.97 -6.37
CA ILE A 129 3.76 -9.08 -7.09
C ILE A 129 3.48 -8.98 -8.59
N PHE A 130 2.25 -8.66 -8.98
CA PHE A 130 1.86 -8.49 -10.37
C PHE A 130 2.77 -7.48 -11.09
N VAL A 131 3.00 -6.32 -10.48
CA VAL A 131 3.83 -5.26 -11.07
C VAL A 131 5.31 -5.63 -11.07
N THR A 132 5.83 -6.10 -9.94
CA THR A 132 7.26 -6.43 -9.81
C THR A 132 7.67 -7.60 -10.73
N SER A 133 6.78 -8.58 -10.91
CA SER A 133 6.98 -9.69 -11.84
C SER A 133 6.96 -9.21 -13.29
N GLY A 134 5.99 -8.36 -13.66
CA GLY A 134 5.93 -7.76 -14.99
C GLY A 134 7.16 -6.91 -15.31
N ALA A 135 7.59 -6.08 -14.37
CA ALA A 135 8.79 -5.24 -14.51
C ALA A 135 10.07 -6.07 -14.69
N ARG A 136 10.19 -7.20 -13.96
CA ARG A 136 11.31 -8.13 -14.10
C ARG A 136 11.38 -8.73 -15.51
N ILE A 137 10.26 -9.21 -16.05
CA ILE A 137 10.18 -9.80 -17.40
C ILE A 137 10.59 -8.78 -18.47
N ILE A 138 10.10 -7.54 -18.37
CA ILE A 138 10.45 -6.47 -19.31
C ILE A 138 11.95 -6.16 -19.26
N LYS A 139 12.54 -6.14 -18.05
CA LYS A 139 13.97 -5.89 -17.86
C LYS A 139 14.83 -7.02 -18.44
N GLU A 140 14.41 -8.28 -18.30
CA GLU A 140 15.12 -9.43 -18.86
C GLU A 140 15.07 -9.43 -20.39
N LYS A 141 13.94 -9.07 -21.01
CA LYS A 141 13.83 -8.94 -22.47
C LYS A 141 14.70 -7.82 -23.04
N ARG A 142 14.85 -6.69 -22.35
CA ARG A 142 15.69 -5.56 -22.80
C ARG A 142 17.20 -5.82 -22.71
N LYS A 143 17.62 -6.87 -21.99
CA LYS A 143 19.04 -7.28 -21.88
C LYS A 143 19.46 -8.27 -22.96
N LYS A 144 18.50 -8.89 -23.67
CA LYS A 144 18.73 -9.70 -24.85
C LYS A 144 18.67 -8.81 -26.08
#